data_AF-A7SPU1-F1
#
_entry.id   AF-A7SPU1-F1
#
_cell.length_a   1.000
_cell.length_b   1.000
_cell.length_c   1.000
_cell.angle_alpha   90.00
_cell.angle_beta   90.00
_cell.angle_gamma   90.00
#
_symmetry.space_group_name_H-M   'P 1'
#
loop_
_entity.id
_entity.type
_entity.pdbx_description
1 polymer ?
#
loop_
_entity_poly.entity_id
_entity_poly.type
_entity_poly.pdbx_seq_one_letter_code
_entity_poly.pdbx_strand_id
1 'polypeptide(L)'
;DDISETIGERIMALSEMFPDSVRNVASATGGYTVSGAKWLYNFTGKTIWILSTSFMILALPVVFEVERVQTEEAQLQQQRQILLGPSAASGGGGIGGVPPGYPAGAR
;
A
#
# COMPACT_ATOMS: atom_id res chain seq x y z
N ASP A 1 -13.83 -51.82 -4.14
CA ASP A 1 -14.61 -50.73 -3.54
C ASP A 1 -14.19 -50.57 -2.09
N ASP A 2 -13.18 -49.73 -1.85
CA ASP A 2 -12.70 -49.39 -0.50
C ASP A 2 -13.06 -47.93 -0.26
N ILE A 3 -14.22 -47.67 0.37
CA ILE A 3 -14.56 -46.33 0.83
C ILE A 3 -13.55 -45.98 1.92
N SER A 4 -12.64 -45.07 1.60
CA SER A 4 -11.58 -44.64 2.51
C SER A 4 -12.23 -43.97 3.73
N GLU A 5 -12.11 -44.62 4.89
CA GLU A 5 -12.65 -44.13 6.15
C GLU A 5 -12.13 -42.71 6.41
N THR A 6 -13.05 -41.74 6.41
CA THR A 6 -12.70 -40.33 6.55
C THR A 6 -12.37 -40.03 8.01
N ILE A 7 -11.41 -39.13 8.27
CA ILE A 7 -11.05 -38.73 9.65
C ILE A 7 -12.28 -38.27 10.45
N GLY A 8 -13.27 -37.66 9.78
CA GLY A 8 -14.55 -37.31 10.37
C GLY A 8 -15.36 -38.53 10.86
N GLU A 9 -15.38 -39.63 10.12
CA GLU A 9 -16.06 -40.88 10.52
C GLU A 9 -15.36 -41.51 11.73
N ARG A 10 -14.02 -41.48 11.77
CA ARG A 10 -13.25 -41.94 12.95
C ARG A 10 -13.54 -41.12 14.19
N ILE A 11 -13.54 -39.79 14.06
CA ILE A 11 -13.85 -38.88 15.17
C ILE A 11 -15.30 -39.08 15.62
N MET A 12 -16.21 -39.31 14.67
CA MET A 12 -17.62 -39.56 14.96
C MET A 12 -17.80 -40.88 15.73
N ALA A 13 -17.16 -41.96 15.28
CA ALA A 13 -17.16 -43.27 15.95
C ALA A 13 -16.52 -43.22 17.35
N LEU A 14 -15.38 -42.53 17.51
CA LEU A 14 -14.78 -42.31 18.82
C LEU A 14 -15.69 -41.47 19.74
N SER A 15 -16.40 -40.49 19.18
CA SER A 15 -17.33 -39.68 19.97
C SER A 15 -18.54 -40.48 20.45
N GLU A 16 -18.91 -41.62 19.82
CA GLU A 16 -20.02 -42.48 20.26
C GLU A 16 -19.76 -43.14 21.61
N MET A 17 -18.50 -43.25 22.02
CA MET A 17 -18.14 -43.77 23.35
C MET A 17 -18.36 -42.75 24.48
N PHE A 18 -18.72 -41.49 24.16
CA PHE A 18 -18.91 -40.42 25.15
C PHE A 18 -20.39 -40.03 25.32
N PRO A 19 -20.81 -39.60 26.53
CA PRO A 19 -22.18 -39.19 26.79
C PRO A 19 -22.57 -37.91 26.03
N ASP A 20 -23.87 -37.77 25.74
CA ASP A 20 -24.42 -36.69 24.89
C ASP A 20 -24.06 -35.28 25.36
N SER A 21 -23.93 -35.07 26.67
CA SER A 21 -23.52 -33.79 27.25
C SER A 21 -22.15 -33.33 26.75
N VAL A 22 -21.19 -34.24 26.58
CA VAL A 22 -19.82 -33.90 26.15
C VAL A 22 -19.80 -33.59 24.64
N ARG A 23 -20.55 -34.36 23.85
CA ARG A 23 -20.73 -34.13 22.41
C ARG A 23 -21.39 -32.78 22.13
N ASN A 24 -22.41 -32.41 22.89
CA ASN A 24 -23.12 -31.14 22.70
C ASN A 24 -22.24 -29.94 23.07
N VAL A 25 -21.40 -30.06 24.10
CA VAL A 25 -20.42 -29.01 24.45
C VAL A 25 -19.34 -28.89 23.37
N ALA A 26 -18.84 -30.02 22.85
CA ALA A 26 -17.85 -30.02 21.77
C ALA A 26 -18.40 -29.41 20.48
N SER A 27 -19.63 -29.77 20.08
CA SER A 27 -20.28 -29.22 18.90
C SER A 27 -20.63 -27.74 19.08
N ALA A 28 -21.09 -27.33 20.27
CA ALA A 28 -21.32 -25.92 20.59
C ALA A 28 -20.02 -25.12 20.50
N THR A 29 -18.92 -25.60 21.09
CA THR A 29 -17.59 -24.97 21.04
C THR A 29 -17.06 -24.88 19.60
N GLY A 30 -17.25 -25.94 18.82
CA GLY A 30 -16.95 -25.94 17.38
C GLY A 30 -17.77 -24.90 16.62
N GLY A 31 -19.07 -24.82 16.89
CA GLY A 31 -19.97 -23.82 16.31
C GLY A 31 -19.58 -22.38 16.66
N TYR A 32 -19.21 -22.12 17.91
CA TYR A 32 -18.69 -20.82 18.35
C TYR A 32 -17.36 -20.47 17.65
N THR A 33 -16.48 -21.45 17.48
CA THR A 33 -15.20 -21.26 16.78
C THR A 33 -15.41 -20.90 15.32
N VAL A 34 -16.28 -21.64 14.61
CA VAL A 34 -16.60 -21.36 13.20
C VAL A 34 -17.32 -20.02 13.06
N SER A 35 -18.24 -19.71 13.97
CA SER A 35 -18.94 -18.42 14.00
C SER A 35 -17.97 -17.25 14.25
N GLY A 36 -17.04 -17.43 15.20
CA GLY A 36 -15.97 -16.46 15.49
C GLY A 36 -15.03 -16.26 14.30
N ALA A 37 -14.61 -17.34 13.64
CA ALA A 37 -13.80 -17.26 12.42
C ALA A 37 -14.54 -16.54 11.29
N LYS A 38 -15.83 -16.85 11.10
CA LYS A 38 -16.68 -16.17 10.10
C LYS A 38 -16.86 -14.69 10.44
N TRP A 39 -17.05 -14.35 11.72
CA TRP A 39 -17.14 -12.96 12.17
C TRP A 39 -15.83 -12.21 11.93
N LEU A 40 -14.68 -12.79 12.32
CA LEU A 40 -13.36 -12.20 12.08
C LEU A 40 -13.07 -11.99 10.60
N TYR A 41 -13.41 -12.97 9.75
CA TYR A 41 -13.25 -12.85 8.30
C TYR A 41 -14.07 -11.68 7.73
N ASN A 42 -15.34 -11.58 8.10
CA ASN A 42 -16.22 -10.50 7.65
C ASN A 42 -15.81 -9.13 8.25
N PHE A 43 -15.38 -9.12 9.50
CA PHE A 43 -14.90 -7.92 10.19
C PHE A 43 -13.63 -7.40 9.51
N THR A 44 -12.69 -8.27 9.18
CA THR A 44 -11.43 -7.90 8.53
C THR A 44 -11.66 -7.22 7.18
N GLY A 45 -12.55 -7.77 6.35
CA GLY A 45 -12.90 -7.16 5.06
C GLY A 45 -13.53 -5.77 5.20
N LYS A 46 -14.38 -5.56 6.20
CA LYS A 46 -14.98 -4.24 6.46
C LYS A 46 -13.96 -3.26 7.05
N THR A 47 -13.17 -3.71 8.01
CA THR A 47 -12.14 -2.92 8.68
C THR A 47 -11.07 -2.47 7.71
N ILE A 48 -10.57 -3.36 6.83
CA ILE A 48 -9.56 -2.98 5.84
C ILE A 48 -10.13 -1.97 4.84
N TRP A 49 -11.41 -2.09 4.47
CA TRP A 49 -12.06 -1.12 3.59
C TRP A 49 -12.21 0.25 4.26
N ILE A 50 -12.63 0.28 5.51
CA ILE A 50 -12.78 1.52 6.29
C ILE A 50 -11.42 2.17 6.52
N LEU A 51 -10.41 1.40 6.94
CA LEU A 51 -9.06 1.91 7.16
C LEU A 51 -8.44 2.42 5.85
N SER A 52 -8.61 1.68 4.75
CA SER A 52 -8.13 2.07 3.42
C SER A 52 -8.76 3.40 2.97
N THR A 53 -10.08 3.52 3.05
CA THR A 53 -10.79 4.75 2.65
C THR A 53 -10.46 5.92 3.59
N SER A 54 -10.37 5.67 4.90
CA SER A 54 -9.98 6.68 5.89
C SER A 54 -8.57 7.20 5.62
N PHE A 55 -7.62 6.30 5.37
CA PHE A 55 -6.25 6.67 5.00
C PHE A 55 -6.22 7.49 3.71
N MET A 56 -6.96 7.07 2.68
CA MET A 56 -7.02 7.78 1.41
C MET A 56 -7.51 9.22 1.55
N ILE A 57 -8.55 9.46 2.38
CA ILE A 57 -9.09 10.79 2.63
C ILE A 57 -8.08 11.68 3.36
N LEU A 58 -7.32 11.12 4.31
CA LEU A 58 -6.32 11.86 5.07
C LEU A 58 -5.01 12.09 4.30
N ALA A 59 -4.65 11.20 3.37
CA ALA A 59 -3.44 11.32 2.57
C ALA A 59 -3.47 12.53 1.62
N LEU A 60 -4.65 12.89 1.09
CA LEU A 60 -4.84 14.03 0.18
C LEU A 60 -4.32 15.37 0.75
N PRO A 61 -4.81 15.87 1.91
CA PRO A 61 -4.31 17.11 2.48
C PRO A 61 -2.83 17.05 2.88
N VAL A 62 -2.34 15.89 3.35
CA VAL A 62 -0.93 15.70 3.72
C VAL A 62 -0.01 15.80 2.50
N VAL A 63 -0.38 15.18 1.37
CA VAL A 63 0.38 15.27 0.13
C VAL A 63 0.40 16.71 -0.37
N PHE A 64 -0.74 17.42 -0.32
CA PHE A 64 -0.78 18.84 -0.71
C PHE A 64 0.11 19.71 0.17
N GLU A 65 0.13 19.50 1.48
CA GLU A 65 1.01 20.27 2.37
C GLU A 65 2.49 20.04 2.04
N VAL A 66 2.88 18.79 1.76
CA VAL A 66 4.25 18.44 1.37
C VAL A 66 4.62 19.00 -0.02
N GLU A 67 3.72 18.91 -1.00
CA GLU A 67 3.94 19.46 -2.35
C GLU A 67 4.04 20.99 -2.32
N ARG A 68 3.25 21.67 -1.49
CA ARG A 68 3.31 23.13 -1.34
C ARG A 68 4.67 23.58 -0.83
N VAL A 69 5.18 22.93 0.21
CA VAL A 69 6.54 23.17 0.73
C VAL A 69 7.58 22.93 -0.37
N GLN A 70 7.42 21.88 -1.16
CA GLN A 70 8.34 21.56 -2.25
C GLN A 70 8.27 22.58 -3.41
N THR A 71 7.10 23.14 -3.72
CA THR A 71 6.95 24.17 -4.76
C THR A 71 7.60 25.50 -4.39
N GLU A 72 7.55 25.90 -3.12
CA GLU A 72 8.19 27.14 -2.65
C GLU A 72 9.72 27.03 -2.71
N GLU A 73 10.27 25.90 -2.28
CA GLU A 73 11.71 25.63 -2.36
C GLU A 73 12.20 25.51 -3.81
N ALA A 74 11.42 24.89 -4.69
CA ALA A 74 11.74 24.78 -6.11
C ALA A 74 11.76 26.15 -6.80
N GLN A 75 10.83 27.04 -6.48
CA GLN A 75 10.81 28.40 -7.03
C GLN A 75 11.94 29.26 -6.49
N LEU A 76 12.32 29.13 -5.21
CA LEU A 76 13.49 29.81 -4.65
C LEU A 76 14.80 29.34 -5.30
N GLN A 77 14.91 28.04 -5.59
CA GLN A 77 16.06 27.50 -6.32
C GLN A 77 16.11 27.99 -7.76
N GLN A 78 14.96 28.06 -8.45
CA GLN A 78 14.86 28.64 -9.79
C GLN A 78 15.17 30.14 -9.79
N GLN A 79 14.67 30.93 -8.84
CA GLN A 79 15.02 32.35 -8.70
C GLN A 79 16.52 32.52 -8.46
N ARG A 80 17.16 31.69 -7.64
CA ARG A 80 18.61 31.72 -7.46
C ARG A 80 19.35 31.37 -8.75
N GLN A 81 18.88 30.38 -9.52
CA GLN A 81 19.48 30.02 -10.81
C GLN A 81 19.20 31.05 -11.93
N ILE A 82 18.12 31.81 -11.85
CA ILE A 82 17.79 32.90 -12.79
C ILE A 82 18.50 34.21 -12.44
N LEU A 83 18.62 34.56 -11.15
CA LEU A 83 19.42 35.71 -10.72
C LEU A 83 20.92 35.47 -10.86
N LEU A 84 21.38 34.22 -10.76
CA LEU A 84 22.77 33.87 -11.04
C LEU A 84 22.99 33.56 -12.52
N GLY A 85 21.95 33.16 -13.26
CA GLY A 85 22.06 32.73 -14.65
C GLY A 85 23.01 31.54 -14.82
N PRO A 86 22.87 30.76 -15.90
CA PRO A 86 23.93 29.83 -16.35
C PRO A 86 25.29 30.51 -16.60
N SER A 87 25.37 31.85 -16.52
CA SER A 87 26.56 32.65 -16.71
C SER A 87 27.31 33.07 -15.43
N ALA A 88 26.75 33.00 -14.21
CA ALA A 88 27.56 33.27 -13.01
C ALA A 88 28.45 32.09 -12.60
N ALA A 89 28.08 30.85 -12.95
CA ALA A 89 28.96 29.69 -12.80
C ALA A 89 30.08 29.66 -13.87
N SER A 90 29.89 30.35 -15.00
CA SER A 90 30.97 30.62 -15.98
C SER A 90 31.58 32.02 -15.84
N GLY A 91 31.16 32.80 -14.84
CA GLY A 91 31.64 34.15 -14.52
C GLY A 91 33.00 34.19 -13.82
N GLY A 92 33.79 33.13 -13.98
CA GLY A 92 35.15 32.99 -13.47
C GLY A 92 36.16 32.80 -14.60
N GLY A 93 36.13 33.69 -15.60
CA GLY A 93 37.20 33.85 -16.57
C GLY A 93 37.04 33.06 -17.87
N GLY A 94 37.02 33.79 -18.98
CA GLY A 94 37.32 33.21 -20.30
C GLY A 94 36.32 33.56 -21.40
N ILE A 95 36.53 34.72 -22.03
CA ILE A 95 36.45 34.93 -23.49
C ILE A 95 35.72 33.86 -24.35
N GLY A 96 34.60 34.22 -24.98
CA GLY A 96 34.08 33.42 -26.09
C GLY A 96 32.61 33.65 -26.45
N GLY A 97 32.25 34.89 -26.82
CA GLY A 97 30.98 35.13 -27.48
C GLY A 97 30.98 34.53 -28.88
N VAL A 98 30.12 33.55 -29.14
CA VAL A 98 29.70 33.16 -30.49
C VAL A 98 28.21 32.83 -30.47
N PRO A 99 27.35 33.57 -31.19
CA PRO A 99 25.90 33.34 -31.20
C PRO A 99 25.49 32.12 -32.05
N PRO A 100 24.25 31.59 -31.87
CA PRO A 100 23.78 30.38 -32.54
C PRO A 100 23.24 30.69 -33.94
N GLY A 101 23.86 30.09 -34.97
CA GLY A 101 23.38 30.14 -36.35
C GLY A 101 23.64 28.82 -37.07
N TYR A 102 22.57 28.09 -37.41
CA TYR A 102 22.56 27.07 -38.47
C TYR A 102 22.40 27.75 -39.85
N PRO A 103 22.54 27.08 -41.01
CA PRO A 103 23.34 25.91 -41.40
C PRO A 103 24.16 26.19 -42.70
N ALA A 104 25.27 25.47 -42.97
CA ALA A 104 25.87 25.48 -44.32
C ALA A 104 26.77 24.27 -44.58
N GLY A 105 26.57 23.63 -45.72
CA GLY A 105 27.69 23.05 -46.47
C GLY A 105 27.70 21.54 -46.61
N ALA A 106 27.20 21.10 -47.77
CA ALA A 106 27.50 19.83 -48.40
C ALA A 106 28.98 19.44 -48.34
N ARG A 107 29.25 18.19 -47.99
CA ARG A 107 29.98 17.20 -48.82
C ARG A 107 30.03 15.84 -48.13
#